data_AF-A0A9E1J3J6-F1
#
_entry.id   AF-A0A9E1J3J6-F1
#
_cell.length_a   1.000
_cell.length_b   1.000
_cell.length_c   1.000
_cell.angle_alpha   90.00
_cell.angle_beta   90.00
_cell.angle_gamma   90.00
#
_symmetry.space_group_name_H-M   'P 1'
#
loop_
_entity.id
_entity.type
_entity.pdbx_description
1 polymer ?
#
loop_
_entity_poly.entity_id
_entity_poly.type
_entity_poly.pdbx_seq_one_letter_code
_entity_poly.pdbx_strand_id
1 'polypeptide(L)'
;ETFAAADHALIVGRGLGYAVAQEAALKFKETSRLHAEPFSAAELSHGPMALMSGGFPVLMFGQNDQTRTSTQETMSALRAKGGRVFVAPQGAGDRDSLPVVGDVHPACAPATFVQSFYAMANSVALARGLNPDSPPHLSKVTETV
;
A
#
# COMPACT_ATOMS: atom_id res chain seq x y z
N GLU A 1 -4.01 10.36 -8.52
CA GLU A 1 -5.31 11.00 -8.17
C GLU A 1 -6.10 10.20 -7.14
N THR A 2 -6.38 8.90 -7.35
CA THR A 2 -7.21 8.08 -6.43
C THR A 2 -6.86 8.23 -4.94
N PHE A 3 -5.60 8.05 -4.54
CA PHE A 3 -5.18 8.18 -3.14
C PHE A 3 -5.15 9.63 -2.64
N ALA A 4 -4.93 10.61 -3.51
CA ALA A 4 -4.94 12.01 -3.11
C ALA A 4 -6.36 12.48 -2.77
N ALA A 5 -7.38 11.95 -3.45
CA ALA A 5 -8.78 12.29 -3.24
C ALA A 5 -9.50 11.47 -2.16
N ALA A 6 -8.86 10.45 -1.58
CA ALA A 6 -9.52 9.51 -0.67
C ALA A 6 -9.18 9.77 0.80
N ASP A 7 -10.14 9.64 1.72
CA ASP A 7 -9.86 9.79 3.16
C ASP A 7 -9.33 8.52 3.82
N HIS A 8 -9.64 7.37 3.22
CA HIS A 8 -9.29 6.04 3.71
C HIS A 8 -8.66 5.20 2.61
N ALA A 9 -7.74 4.32 2.98
CA ALA A 9 -7.17 3.34 2.07
C ALA A 9 -6.80 2.05 2.82
N LEU A 10 -6.89 0.93 2.11
CA LEU A 10 -6.40 -0.36 2.60
C LEU A 10 -5.04 -0.64 1.99
N ILE A 11 -4.08 -1.02 2.83
CA ILE A 11 -2.76 -1.42 2.39
C ILE A 11 -2.59 -2.90 2.70
N VAL A 12 -2.36 -3.71 1.68
CA VAL A 12 -2.49 -5.16 1.78
C VAL A 12 -1.15 -5.81 1.44
N GLY A 13 -0.74 -6.78 2.24
CA GLY A 13 0.42 -7.61 1.94
C GLY A 13 0.31 -8.99 2.56
N ARG A 14 1.21 -9.91 2.22
CA ARG A 14 1.30 -11.22 2.88
C ARG A 14 2.77 -11.59 3.06
N GLY A 15 3.09 -12.31 4.14
CA GLY A 15 4.48 -12.64 4.48
C GLY A 15 5.33 -11.37 4.61
N LEU A 16 6.48 -11.33 3.92
CA LEU A 16 7.33 -10.15 3.90
C LEU A 16 6.65 -8.90 3.29
N GLY A 17 5.69 -9.10 2.38
CA GLY A 17 4.88 -8.00 1.84
C GLY A 17 4.00 -7.32 2.89
N TYR A 18 3.65 -8.00 3.99
CA TYR A 18 2.86 -7.39 5.07
C TYR A 18 3.68 -6.38 5.89
N ALA A 19 4.99 -6.61 6.06
CA ALA A 19 5.87 -5.62 6.68
C ALA A 19 5.93 -4.32 5.84
N VAL A 20 5.98 -4.46 4.52
CA VAL A 20 5.88 -3.32 3.59
C VAL A 20 4.54 -2.62 3.70
N ALA A 21 3.44 -3.37 3.81
CA ALA A 21 2.11 -2.80 3.96
C ALA A 21 1.98 -1.95 5.24
N GLN A 22 2.53 -2.42 6.36
CA GLN A 22 2.56 -1.68 7.61
C GLN A 22 3.36 -0.38 7.51
N GLU A 23 4.55 -0.43 6.91
CA GLU A 23 5.35 0.78 6.68
C GLU A 23 4.60 1.76 5.78
N ALA A 24 4.05 1.29 4.66
CA ALA A 24 3.32 2.14 3.74
C ALA A 24 2.09 2.81 4.39
N ALA A 25 1.32 2.05 5.19
CA ALA A 25 0.20 2.60 5.93
C ALA A 25 0.64 3.66 6.95
N LEU A 26 1.76 3.43 7.66
CA LEU A 26 2.34 4.40 8.58
C LEU A 26 2.71 5.70 7.85
N LYS A 27 3.48 5.61 6.77
CA LYS A 27 3.95 6.79 6.03
C LYS A 27 2.82 7.56 5.37
N PHE A 28 1.76 6.89 4.90
CA PHE A 28 0.58 7.59 4.39
C PHE A 28 -0.15 8.39 5.49
N LYS A 29 -0.25 7.85 6.70
CA LYS A 29 -0.82 8.59 7.84
C LYS A 29 0.01 9.82 8.18
N GLU A 30 1.34 9.68 8.22
CA GLU A 30 2.25 10.77 8.57
C GLU A 30 2.35 11.87 7.49
N THR A 31 2.63 11.48 6.24
CA THR A 31 3.01 12.44 5.18
C THR A 31 1.79 12.97 4.41
N SER A 32 0.75 12.15 4.31
CA SER A 32 -0.39 12.42 3.43
C SER A 32 -1.70 12.64 4.19
N ARG A 33 -1.72 12.48 5.53
CA ARG A 33 -2.94 12.46 6.35
C ARG A 33 -4.02 11.54 5.80
N LEU A 34 -3.60 10.46 5.14
CA LEU A 34 -4.49 9.44 4.61
C LEU A 34 -4.66 8.39 5.69
N HIS A 35 -5.91 8.09 6.10
CA HIS A 35 -6.15 7.01 7.05
C HIS A 35 -5.97 5.67 6.35
N ALA A 36 -4.71 5.25 6.27
CA ALA A 36 -4.30 3.98 5.70
C ALA A 36 -4.21 2.91 6.79
N GLU A 37 -4.87 1.78 6.57
CA GLU A 37 -4.86 0.63 7.48
C GLU A 37 -4.17 -0.57 6.81
N PRO A 38 -3.15 -1.15 7.46
CA PRO A 38 -2.47 -2.32 6.92
C PRO A 38 -3.23 -3.61 7.29
N PHE A 39 -3.37 -4.52 6.34
CA PHE A 39 -3.91 -5.86 6.57
C PHE A 39 -3.07 -6.95 5.92
N SER A 40 -2.99 -8.09 6.59
CA SER A 40 -2.58 -9.31 5.92
C SER A 40 -3.65 -9.71 4.90
N ALA A 41 -3.25 -10.12 3.71
CA ALA A 41 -4.17 -10.64 2.69
C ALA A 41 -5.04 -11.80 3.22
N ALA A 42 -4.50 -12.60 4.15
CA ALA A 42 -5.22 -13.70 4.78
C ALA A 42 -6.37 -13.26 5.70
N GLU A 43 -6.35 -12.02 6.20
CA GLU A 43 -7.31 -11.53 7.19
C GLU A 43 -8.50 -10.79 6.55
N LEU A 44 -8.35 -10.35 5.29
CA LEU A 44 -9.35 -9.52 4.60
C LEU A 44 -10.72 -10.19 4.50
N SER A 45 -10.74 -11.51 4.28
CA SER A 45 -11.98 -12.29 4.18
C SER A 45 -12.78 -12.36 5.48
N HIS A 46 -12.18 -11.99 6.62
CA HIS A 46 -12.80 -12.08 7.94
C HIS A 46 -13.47 -10.78 8.41
N GLY A 47 -13.65 -9.80 7.52
CA GLY A 47 -14.34 -8.54 7.85
C GLY A 47 -13.99 -7.38 6.93
N PRO A 48 -12.70 -7.06 6.73
CA PRO A 48 -12.28 -5.87 5.97
C PRO A 48 -12.83 -5.78 4.54
N MET A 49 -13.14 -6.91 3.90
CA MET A 49 -13.81 -6.95 2.59
C MET A 49 -15.17 -6.21 2.56
N ALA A 50 -15.83 -6.01 3.71
CA ALA A 50 -17.08 -5.26 3.79
C ALA A 50 -16.91 -3.76 3.46
N LEU A 51 -15.69 -3.24 3.50
CA LEU A 51 -15.37 -1.85 3.13
C LEU A 51 -15.32 -1.65 1.60
N MET A 52 -15.29 -2.73 0.82
CA MET A 52 -15.19 -2.67 -0.63
C MET A 52 -16.50 -2.19 -1.25
N SER A 53 -16.52 -0.92 -1.64
CA SER A 53 -17.58 -0.29 -2.44
C SER A 53 -17.05 0.97 -3.11
N GLY A 54 -17.66 1.36 -4.24
CA GLY A 54 -17.46 2.70 -4.82
C GLY A 54 -16.04 3.05 -5.26
N GLY A 55 -15.18 2.07 -5.57
CA GLY A 55 -13.79 2.33 -5.96
C GLY A 55 -12.85 2.57 -4.78
N PHE A 56 -13.17 2.03 -3.59
CA PHE A 56 -12.33 2.13 -2.39
C PHE A 56 -10.84 1.85 -2.71
N PRO A 57 -9.90 2.75 -2.37
CA PRO A 57 -8.50 2.59 -2.75
C PRO A 57 -7.83 1.45 -1.99
N VAL A 58 -7.14 0.58 -2.73
CA VAL A 58 -6.33 -0.48 -2.17
C VAL A 58 -4.94 -0.45 -2.79
N LEU A 59 -3.89 -0.46 -1.97
CA LEU A 59 -2.52 -0.69 -2.43
C LEU A 59 -2.06 -2.06 -1.95
N MET A 60 -1.63 -2.92 -2.86
CA MET A 60 -1.29 -4.30 -2.57
C MET A 60 0.15 -4.63 -2.92
N PHE A 61 0.88 -5.21 -1.97
CA PHE A 61 2.28 -5.63 -2.13
C PHE A 61 2.35 -7.14 -2.35
N GLY A 62 2.60 -7.55 -3.60
CA GLY A 62 2.70 -8.94 -4.02
C GLY A 62 4.13 -9.47 -3.99
N GLN A 63 4.35 -10.62 -3.37
CA GLN A 63 5.65 -11.30 -3.39
C GLN A 63 5.65 -12.44 -4.41
N ASN A 64 6.79 -12.68 -5.07
CA ASN A 64 7.00 -13.88 -5.88
C ASN A 64 7.58 -15.01 -5.02
N ASP A 65 6.83 -15.39 -3.98
CA ASP A 65 7.17 -16.44 -3.02
C ASP A 65 5.94 -17.38 -2.83
N GLN A 66 5.95 -18.20 -1.78
CA GLN A 66 4.83 -19.10 -1.46
C GLN A 66 3.48 -18.40 -1.22
N THR A 67 3.46 -17.08 -1.04
CA THR A 67 2.23 -16.29 -0.85
C THR A 67 1.58 -15.83 -2.15
N ARG A 68 2.29 -15.94 -3.29
CA ARG A 68 1.87 -15.35 -4.58
C ARG A 68 0.45 -15.71 -4.97
N THR A 69 0.11 -17.00 -4.98
CA THR A 69 -1.22 -17.49 -5.42
C THR A 69 -2.34 -16.89 -4.58
N SER A 70 -2.25 -17.01 -3.26
CA SER A 70 -3.26 -16.46 -2.34
C SER A 70 -3.41 -14.94 -2.43
N THR A 71 -2.31 -14.24 -2.70
CA THR A 71 -2.28 -12.79 -2.85
C THR A 71 -2.99 -12.40 -4.15
N GLN A 72 -2.79 -13.13 -5.25
CA GLN A 72 -3.51 -12.92 -6.51
C GLN A 72 -5.02 -13.23 -6.40
N GLU A 73 -5.40 -14.27 -5.67
CA GLU A 73 -6.81 -14.59 -5.38
C GLU A 73 -7.47 -13.45 -4.61
N THR A 74 -6.79 -12.94 -3.59
CA THR A 74 -7.26 -11.83 -2.77
C THR A 74 -7.39 -10.54 -3.58
N MET A 75 -6.40 -10.23 -4.43
CA MET A 75 -6.46 -9.10 -5.37
C MET A 75 -7.69 -9.20 -6.27
N SER A 76 -7.94 -10.36 -6.85
CA SER A 76 -9.08 -10.59 -7.74
C SER A 76 -10.41 -10.41 -7.00
N ALA A 77 -10.50 -10.90 -5.76
CA ALA A 77 -11.68 -10.72 -4.92
C ALA A 77 -11.95 -9.24 -4.57
N LEU A 78 -10.90 -8.48 -4.24
CA LEU A 78 -11.01 -7.03 -3.96
C LEU A 78 -11.51 -6.26 -5.19
N ARG A 79 -10.94 -6.53 -6.37
CA ARG A 79 -11.40 -5.93 -7.63
C ARG A 79 -12.85 -6.30 -7.93
N ALA A 80 -13.23 -7.57 -7.77
CA ALA A 80 -14.59 -8.04 -8.01
C ALA A 80 -15.63 -7.40 -7.07
N LYS A 81 -15.22 -7.00 -5.87
CA LYS A 81 -16.06 -6.28 -4.90
C LYS A 81 -16.02 -4.76 -5.08
N GLY A 82 -15.43 -4.25 -6.16
CA GLY A 82 -15.45 -2.83 -6.50
C GLY A 82 -14.32 -2.01 -5.87
N GLY A 83 -13.28 -2.63 -5.32
CA GLY A 83 -12.08 -1.94 -4.88
C GLY A 83 -11.22 -1.47 -6.07
N ARG A 84 -10.65 -0.26 -5.96
CA ARG A 84 -9.65 0.24 -6.91
C ARG A 84 -8.26 -0.21 -6.46
N VAL A 85 -7.83 -1.36 -6.98
CA VAL A 85 -6.60 -2.03 -6.54
C VAL A 85 -5.39 -1.61 -7.39
N PHE A 86 -4.37 -1.10 -6.70
CA PHE A 86 -3.02 -0.84 -7.20
C PHE A 86 -2.06 -1.91 -6.69
N VAL A 87 -1.08 -2.31 -7.49
CA VAL A 87 -0.16 -3.40 -7.14
C VAL A 87 1.32 -3.05 -7.25
N ALA A 88 2.13 -3.60 -6.36
CA ALA A 88 3.58 -3.60 -6.44
C ALA A 88 4.07 -5.01 -6.13
N PRO A 89 4.72 -5.74 -7.05
CA PRO A 89 5.20 -5.31 -8.36
C PRO A 89 4.10 -5.29 -9.42
N GLN A 90 4.35 -4.61 -10.54
CA GLN A 90 3.48 -4.64 -11.71
C GLN A 90 3.36 -6.06 -12.27
N GLY A 91 2.14 -6.59 -12.32
CA GLY A 91 1.80 -7.76 -13.11
C GLY A 91 1.70 -7.44 -14.60
N ALA A 92 1.89 -8.43 -15.47
CA ALA A 92 1.71 -8.24 -16.91
C ALA A 92 0.28 -7.74 -17.20
N GLY A 93 0.17 -6.52 -17.75
CA GLY A 93 -1.12 -5.92 -18.11
C GLY A 93 -1.79 -5.07 -17.01
N ASP A 94 -1.24 -4.99 -15.80
CA ASP A 94 -1.75 -4.09 -14.76
C ASP A 94 -1.38 -2.64 -15.09
N ARG A 95 -2.39 -1.80 -15.36
CA ARG A 95 -2.19 -0.35 -15.56
C ARG A 95 -2.03 0.41 -14.24
N ASP A 96 -2.59 -0.14 -13.16
CA ASP A 96 -2.58 0.43 -11.81
C ASP A 96 -1.47 -0.25 -10.99
N SER A 97 -0.22 0.10 -11.24
CA SER A 97 0.92 -0.52 -10.57
C SER A 97 2.03 0.46 -10.24
N LEU A 98 2.77 0.18 -9.18
CA LEU A 98 4.00 0.92 -8.88
C LEU A 98 5.16 0.32 -9.70
N PRO A 99 6.03 1.18 -10.25
CA PRO A 99 7.25 0.72 -10.90
C PRO A 99 8.14 0.10 -9.83
N VAL A 100 8.61 -1.13 -10.02
CA VAL A 100 9.52 -1.79 -9.09
C VAL A 100 10.76 -2.28 -9.83
N VAL A 101 11.87 -2.40 -9.10
CA VAL A 101 13.03 -3.12 -9.63
C VAL A 101 12.71 -4.62 -9.67
N GLY A 102 12.68 -5.18 -10.88
CA GLY A 102 12.47 -6.61 -11.12
C GLY A 102 13.73 -7.45 -10.93
N ASP A 103 13.59 -8.77 -11.12
CA ASP A 103 14.69 -9.76 -11.08
C ASP A 103 15.54 -9.71 -9.80
N VAL A 104 14.87 -9.45 -8.66
CA VAL A 104 15.48 -9.51 -7.33
C VAL A 104 15.03 -10.77 -6.60
N HIS A 105 15.90 -11.29 -5.73
CA HIS A 105 15.54 -12.39 -4.85
C HIS A 105 14.29 -12.03 -4.02
N PRO A 106 13.30 -12.93 -3.82
CA PRO A 106 12.06 -12.61 -3.10
C PRO A 106 12.28 -12.02 -1.69
N ALA A 107 13.33 -12.46 -0.99
CA ALA A 107 13.68 -11.89 0.32
C ALA A 107 14.11 -10.41 0.27
N CYS A 108 14.59 -9.92 -0.88
CA CYS A 108 15.05 -8.55 -1.09
C CYS A 108 13.98 -7.66 -1.75
N ALA A 109 12.98 -8.25 -2.39
CA ALA A 109 11.88 -7.54 -3.05
C ALA A 109 11.15 -6.51 -2.13
N PRO A 110 10.93 -6.76 -0.82
CA PRO A 110 10.33 -5.76 0.07
C PRO A 110 10.99 -4.37 0.01
N ALA A 111 12.32 -4.31 -0.11
CA ALA A 111 13.03 -3.04 -0.16
C ALA A 111 12.73 -2.26 -1.45
N THR A 112 12.57 -2.95 -2.58
CA THR A 112 12.23 -2.31 -3.86
C THR A 112 10.80 -1.77 -3.83
N PHE A 113 9.90 -2.46 -3.13
CA PHE A 113 8.51 -2.04 -2.98
C PHE A 113 8.40 -0.76 -2.14
N VAL A 114 9.10 -0.71 -1.00
CA VAL A 114 9.15 0.46 -0.12
C VAL A 114 9.74 1.66 -0.88
N GLN A 115 10.84 1.47 -1.60
CA GLN A 115 11.46 2.54 -2.40
C GLN A 115 10.49 3.12 -3.43
N SER A 116 9.74 2.25 -4.12
CA SER A 116 8.74 2.66 -5.11
C SER A 116 7.56 3.37 -4.46
N PHE A 117 7.11 2.87 -3.31
CA PHE A 117 6.06 3.46 -2.51
C PHE A 117 6.43 4.86 -2.02
N TYR A 118 7.68 5.13 -1.60
CA TYR A 118 8.07 6.46 -1.13
C TYR A 118 7.89 7.55 -2.20
N ALA A 119 8.19 7.25 -3.46
CA ALA A 119 7.94 8.18 -4.57
C ALA A 119 6.43 8.47 -4.74
N MET A 120 5.60 7.45 -4.57
CA MET A 120 4.13 7.58 -4.59
C MET A 120 3.64 8.40 -3.39
N ALA A 121 4.09 8.11 -2.17
CA ALA A 121 3.69 8.82 -0.95
C ALA A 121 4.02 10.31 -1.03
N ASN A 122 5.22 10.66 -1.51
CA ASN A 122 5.59 12.05 -1.79
C ASN A 122 4.62 12.71 -2.79
N SER A 123 4.32 12.03 -3.90
CA SER A 123 3.40 12.55 -4.92
C SER A 123 1.97 12.75 -4.38
N VAL A 124 1.50 11.84 -3.53
CA VAL A 124 0.18 11.94 -2.87
C VAL A 124 0.15 13.10 -1.88
N ALA A 125 1.19 13.27 -1.04
CA ALA A 125 1.29 14.37 -0.09
C ALA A 125 1.26 15.74 -0.81
N LEU A 126 2.07 15.89 -1.86
CA LEU A 126 2.11 17.13 -2.66
C LEU A 126 0.77 17.41 -3.34
N ALA A 127 0.12 16.40 -3.90
CA ALA A 127 -1.21 16.53 -4.51
C ALA A 127 -2.29 16.93 -3.48
N ARG A 128 -2.07 16.64 -2.20
CA ARG A 128 -2.92 17.07 -1.08
C ARG A 128 -2.54 18.42 -0.50
N GLY A 129 -1.55 19.11 -1.06
CA GLY A 129 -1.03 20.38 -0.54
C GLY A 129 -0.27 20.24 0.78
N LEU A 130 0.26 19.06 1.07
CA LEU A 130 1.02 18.77 2.30
C LEU A 130 2.52 18.75 2.01
N ASN A 131 3.32 19.14 3.01
CA ASN A 131 4.78 19.01 2.96
C ASN A 131 5.19 17.69 3.64
N PRO A 132 5.66 16.67 2.88
CA PRO A 132 6.07 15.39 3.46
C PRO A 132 7.33 15.47 4.34
N ASP A 133 8.16 16.52 4.18
CA ASP A 133 9.37 16.72 5.00
C ASP A 133 9.07 17.42 6.34
N SER A 134 7.89 18.01 6.49
CA SER A 134 7.47 18.69 7.71
C SER A 134 6.02 18.35 8.09
N PRO A 135 5.75 17.07 8.41
CA PRO A 135 4.43 16.66 8.86
C PRO A 135 4.11 17.26 10.24
N PRO A 136 2.87 17.71 10.47
CA PRO A 136 2.49 18.35 11.73
C PRO A 136 2.58 17.37 12.90
N HIS A 137 2.93 17.87 14.08
CA HIS A 137 2.99 17.10 15.34
C HIS A 137 4.00 15.94 15.34
N LEU A 138 4.92 15.90 14.37
CA LEU A 138 5.99 14.92 14.33
C LEU A 138 7.34 15.64 14.36
N SER A 139 8.22 15.17 15.23
CA SER A 139 9.64 15.52 15.22
C SER A 139 10.43 14.36 14.61
N LYS A 140 11.54 14.69 13.95
CA LYS A 140 12.44 13.67 13.38
C LYS A 140 12.97 12.69 14.44
N VAL A 141 13.13 13.18 15.67
CA VAL A 141 13.54 12.39 16.83
C VAL A 141 12.46 12.54 17.89
N THR A 142 11.91 11.43 18.34
CA THR A 142 10.98 11.41 19.49
C THR A 142 11.80 11.51 20.76
N GLU A 143 11.68 12.63 21.49
CA GLU A 143 12.25 12.75 22.83
C GLU A 143 11.27 12.11 23.82
N THR A 144 11.66 10.97 24.39
CA THR A 144 10.96 10.37 25.52
C THR A 144 11.48 11.02 26.81
N VAL A 145 10.62 11.81 27.47
CA VAL A 145 10.83 12.32 28.84
C VAL A 145 10.59 11.25 29.89
#